data_AF-A0A6G4XSB3-F1
#
_entry.id   AF-A0A6G4XSB3-F1
#
_cell.length_a   1.000
_cell.length_b   1.000
_cell.length_c   1.000
_cell.angle_alpha   90.00
_cell.angle_beta   90.00
_cell.angle_gamma   90.00
#
_symmetry.space_group_name_H-M   'P 1'
#
loop_
_entity.id
_entity.type
_entity.pdbx_description
1 polymer ?
#
loop_
_entity_poly.entity_id
_entity_poly.type
_entity_poly.pdbx_seq_one_letter_code
_entity_poly.pdbx_strand_id
1 'polypeptide(L)'
;MVIRGEHVQRWISLGVAGTRGDVRIRAGLILDGGTTAPARTETVVPLAAGTAEMAAACRRLLADLTSAAEPPTSTRPAREPRPPKAPKARRGRGRGRGRRVVAWILGVAAISAITLYALAAYSASLGG
;
A
#
# COMPACT_ATOMS: atom_id res chain seq x y z
N MET A 1 -7.20 -4.08 4.49
CA MET A 1 -8.68 -4.16 4.46
C MET A 1 -9.18 -3.68 3.11
N VAL A 2 -10.23 -4.30 2.56
CA VAL A 2 -10.84 -3.91 1.28
C VAL A 2 -12.29 -3.53 1.53
N ILE A 3 -12.73 -2.42 0.94
CA ILE A 3 -14.11 -1.92 0.98
C ILE A 3 -14.62 -1.91 -0.46
N ARG A 4 -15.80 -2.50 -0.67
CA ARG A 4 -16.45 -2.60 -1.98
C ARG A 4 -17.73 -1.78 -1.99
N GLY A 5 -17.96 -1.06 -3.08
CA GLY A 5 -19.21 -0.38 -3.37
C GLY A 5 -19.82 -0.98 -4.64
N GLU A 6 -20.59 -2.05 -4.50
CA GLU A 6 -21.23 -2.73 -5.64
C GLU A 6 -22.11 -1.76 -6.46
N HIS A 7 -22.83 -0.87 -5.78
CA HIS A 7 -23.73 0.10 -6.42
C HIS A 7 -23.01 1.13 -7.31
N VAL A 8 -21.72 1.33 -7.08
CA VAL A 8 -20.87 2.27 -7.85
C VAL A 8 -19.76 1.53 -8.60
N GLN A 9 -19.81 0.20 -8.65
CA GLN A 9 -18.85 -0.68 -9.31
C GLN A 9 -17.39 -0.33 -9.00
N ARG A 10 -17.07 -0.02 -7.74
CA ARG A 10 -15.74 0.43 -7.30
C ARG A 10 -15.30 -0.25 -6.01
N TRP A 11 -14.01 -0.45 -5.86
CA TRP A 11 -13.42 -0.93 -4.62
C TRP A 11 -12.20 -0.09 -4.22
N ILE A 12 -11.95 -0.03 -2.92
CA ILE A 12 -10.77 0.62 -2.34
C ILE A 12 -10.15 -0.30 -1.29
N SER A 13 -8.83 -0.34 -1.20
CA SER A 13 -8.11 -1.10 -0.19
C SER A 13 -7.06 -0.26 0.50
N LEU A 14 -6.91 -0.50 1.80
CA LEU A 14 -5.85 0.03 2.63
C LEU A 14 -4.94 -1.12 3.04
N GLY A 15 -3.63 -0.91 2.91
CA GLY A 15 -2.60 -1.82 3.36
C GLY A 15 -1.42 -1.06 3.93
N VAL A 16 -0.65 -1.72 4.79
CA VAL A 16 0.61 -1.15 5.29
C VAL A 16 1.62 -1.08 4.14
N ALA A 17 2.28 0.06 4.00
CA ALA A 17 3.38 0.24 3.07
C ALA A 17 4.71 0.28 3.86
N GLY A 18 5.66 -0.58 3.48
CA GLY A 18 6.99 -0.57 4.08
C GLY A 18 6.99 -0.80 5.60
N THR A 19 7.95 -0.20 6.30
CA THR A 19 8.16 -0.36 7.75
C THR A 19 7.95 0.93 8.55
N ARG A 20 7.61 2.05 7.91
CA ARG A 20 7.69 3.39 8.51
C ARG A 20 6.36 4.12 8.63
N GLY A 21 5.32 3.41 9.06
CA GLY A 21 4.00 4.02 9.31
C GLY A 21 3.37 4.60 8.04
N ASP A 22 3.70 4.09 6.86
CA ASP A 22 3.05 4.49 5.62
C ASP A 22 1.84 3.59 5.33
N VAL A 23 0.80 4.17 4.75
CA VAL A 23 -0.39 3.46 4.29
C VAL A 23 -0.45 3.51 2.78
N ARG A 24 -0.49 2.34 2.15
CA ARG A 24 -0.77 2.20 0.71
C ARG A 24 -2.28 2.12 0.53
N ILE A 25 -2.79 3.02 -0.31
CA ILE A 25 -4.19 3.09 -0.72
C ILE A 25 -4.23 2.67 -2.18
N ARG A 26 -5.10 1.69 -2.50
CA ARG A 26 -5.30 1.21 -3.87
C ARG A 26 -6.77 1.26 -4.20
N ALA A 27 -7.12 1.69 -5.41
CA ALA A 27 -8.50 1.71 -5.86
C ALA A 27 -8.64 1.10 -7.25
N GLY A 28 -9.81 0.52 -7.52
CA GLY A 28 -10.11 -0.11 -8.79
C GLY A 28 -11.61 -0.25 -9.05
N LEU A 29 -11.92 -0.83 -10.20
CA LEU A 29 -13.29 -1.11 -10.61
C LEU A 29 -13.71 -2.52 -10.18
N ILE A 30 -15.00 -2.67 -9.95
CA ILE A 30 -15.68 -3.96 -9.90
C ILE A 30 -16.22 -4.19 -11.32
N LEU A 31 -15.99 -5.39 -11.85
CA LEU A 31 -16.44 -5.78 -13.17
C LEU A 31 -17.84 -6.38 -13.08
N ASP A 32 -18.54 -6.39 -14.21
CA ASP A 32 -19.78 -7.12 -14.37
C ASP A 32 -19.57 -8.60 -13.97
N GLY A 33 -20.42 -9.08 -13.06
CA GLY A 33 -20.25 -10.37 -12.39
C GLY A 33 -19.57 -10.32 -11.02
N GLY A 34 -19.31 -9.13 -10.47
CA GLY A 34 -18.88 -8.96 -9.08
C GLY A 34 -17.41 -9.29 -8.82
N THR A 35 -16.60 -9.41 -9.87
CA THR A 35 -15.15 -9.64 -9.76
C THR A 35 -14.41 -8.32 -9.60
N THR A 36 -13.44 -8.27 -8.68
CA THR A 36 -12.63 -7.06 -8.48
C THR A 36 -11.51 -7.01 -9.51
N ALA A 37 -11.51 -5.99 -10.37
CA ALA A 37 -10.40 -5.75 -11.29
C ALA A 37 -9.12 -5.37 -10.52
N PRO A 38 -7.92 -5.55 -11.11
CA PRO A 38 -6.69 -5.01 -10.56
C PRO A 38 -6.77 -3.50 -10.28
N ALA A 39 -6.01 -3.04 -9.29
CA ALA A 39 -5.95 -1.62 -8.96
C ALA A 39 -5.46 -0.82 -10.19
N ARG A 40 -6.18 0.25 -10.51
CA ARG A 40 -5.83 1.18 -11.60
C ARG A 40 -5.06 2.38 -11.07
N THR A 41 -5.35 2.77 -9.84
CA THR A 41 -4.72 3.91 -9.16
C THR A 41 -4.24 3.50 -7.77
N GLU A 42 -3.05 3.95 -7.40
CA GLU A 42 -2.42 3.64 -6.12
C GLU A 42 -1.67 4.87 -5.60
N THR A 43 -1.71 5.09 -4.28
CA THR A 43 -0.92 6.13 -3.63
C THR A 43 -0.44 5.65 -2.25
N VAL A 44 0.57 6.33 -1.70
CA VAL A 44 1.11 6.06 -0.37
C VAL A 44 1.04 7.35 0.44
N VAL A 45 0.49 7.27 1.64
CA VAL A 45 0.31 8.41 2.55
C VAL A 45 0.92 8.08 3.91
N PRO A 46 1.69 8.99 4.54
CA PRO A 46 2.17 8.79 5.90
C PRO A 46 1.00 8.74 6.89
N LEU A 47 0.95 7.75 7.78
CA LEU A 47 -0.07 7.65 8.83
C LEU A 47 0.01 8.84 9.80
N ALA A 48 1.20 9.42 9.98
CA ALA A 48 1.44 10.62 10.79
C ALA A 48 0.71 11.87 10.26
N ALA A 49 0.31 11.90 8.99
CA ALA A 49 -0.46 13.00 8.40
C ALA A 49 -1.92 13.04 8.89
N GLY A 50 -2.38 12.00 9.59
CA GLY A 50 -3.71 11.94 10.18
C GLY A 50 -4.82 11.48 9.22
N THR A 51 -6.01 11.31 9.77
CA THR A 51 -7.16 10.71 9.07
C THR A 51 -7.75 11.61 8.00
N ALA A 52 -7.68 12.93 8.17
CA ALA A 52 -8.21 13.90 7.20
C ALA A 52 -7.48 13.83 5.85
N GLU A 53 -6.15 13.79 5.88
CA GLU A 53 -5.30 13.65 4.69
C GLU A 53 -5.51 12.29 4.02
N MET A 54 -5.61 11.22 4.81
CA MET A 54 -5.92 9.89 4.29
C MET A 54 -7.30 9.85 3.61
N ALA A 55 -8.31 10.46 4.22
CA ALA A 55 -9.65 10.55 3.64
C ALA A 55 -9.65 11.39 2.35
N ALA A 56 -8.87 12.47 2.30
CA ALA A 56 -8.69 13.26 1.08
C ALA A 56 -8.02 12.45 -0.03
N ALA A 57 -6.98 11.67 0.28
CA ALA A 57 -6.33 10.79 -0.67
C ALA A 57 -7.27 9.69 -1.20
N CYS A 58 -8.09 9.08 -0.33
CA CYS A 58 -9.12 8.13 -0.75
C CYS A 58 -10.14 8.77 -1.71
N ARG A 59 -10.66 9.97 -1.39
CA ARG A 59 -11.61 10.68 -2.25
C ARG A 59 -11.00 11.02 -3.62
N ARG A 60 -9.74 11.47 -3.67
CA ARG A 60 -9.03 11.76 -4.92
C ARG A 60 -8.91 10.52 -5.79
N LEU A 61 -8.45 9.40 -5.23
CA LEU A 61 -8.32 8.14 -5.99
C LEU A 61 -9.66 7.65 -6.56
N LEU A 62 -10.76 7.82 -5.82
CA LEU A 62 -12.10 7.46 -6.29
C LEU A 62 -12.64 8.42 -7.37
N ALA A 63 -12.31 9.70 -7.27
CA ALA A 63 -12.63 10.70 -8.30
C ALA A 63 -11.89 10.40 -9.61
N ASP A 64 -10.60 10.07 -9.54
CA ASP A 64 -9.79 9.71 -10.72
C ASP A 64 -10.36 8.52 -11.48
N LEU A 65 -10.90 7.52 -10.76
CA LEU A 65 -11.59 6.38 -11.39
C LEU A 65 -12.90 6.78 -12.07
N THR A 66 -13.57 7.81 -11.57
CA THR A 66 -14.81 8.32 -12.20
C THR A 66 -14.48 9.00 -13.52
N SER A 67 -13.47 9.88 -13.52
CA SER A 67 -13.01 10.59 -14.72
C SER A 67 -12.47 9.65 -15.81
N ALA A 68 -11.91 8.50 -15.43
CA ALA A 68 -11.40 7.50 -16.37
C ALA A 68 -12.50 6.63 -17.01
N ALA A 69 -13.71 6.60 -16.45
CA ALA A 69 -14.82 5.78 -16.92
C ALA A 69 -15.80 6.52 -17.84
N GLU A 70 -15.74 7.85 -17.88
CA GLU A 70 -16.59 8.67 -18.73
C GLU A 70 -16.04 8.74 -20.16
N PRO A 71 -16.86 8.55 -21.22
CA PRO A 71 -16.42 8.78 -22.59
C PRO A 71 -15.95 10.24 -22.76
N PRO A 72 -14.88 10.50 -23.54
CA PRO A 72 -14.21 11.79 -23.53
C PRO A 72 -15.07 12.87 -24.17
N THR A 73 -15.84 13.58 -23.35
CA THR A 73 -16.38 14.89 -23.73
C THR A 73 -15.32 15.94 -23.41
N SER A 74 -14.70 16.45 -24.47
CA SER A 74 -13.70 17.52 -24.49
C SER A 74 -13.92 18.59 -23.41
N THR A 75 -12.91 18.83 -22.55
CA THR A 75 -12.22 20.14 -22.36
C THR A 75 -10.94 19.92 -21.55
N ARG A 76 -9.79 20.33 -22.10
CA ARG A 76 -8.44 20.33 -21.46
C ARG A 76 -8.00 21.78 -21.20
N PRO A 77 -7.05 22.08 -20.27
CA PRO A 77 -5.62 22.11 -20.62
C PRO A 77 -4.72 21.56 -19.46
N ALA A 78 -3.86 20.56 -19.66
CA ALA A 78 -2.47 20.61 -20.17
C ALA A 78 -1.39 21.08 -19.18
N ARG A 79 -0.64 20.12 -18.62
CA ARG A 79 0.79 20.14 -18.22
C ARG A 79 1.23 18.68 -18.21
N GLU A 80 2.32 18.19 -18.78
CA GLU A 80 3.45 18.66 -19.59
C GLU A 80 3.97 17.38 -20.30
N PRO A 81 4.38 17.39 -21.57
CA PRO A 81 4.76 16.19 -22.32
C PRO A 81 6.29 16.00 -22.43
N ARG A 82 6.81 14.76 -22.32
CA ARG A 82 7.99 14.21 -23.06
C ARG A 82 8.48 12.86 -22.50
N PRO A 83 9.27 12.06 -23.25
CA PRO A 83 9.34 11.82 -24.70
C PRO A 83 9.22 10.31 -25.07
N PRO A 84 9.17 9.92 -26.36
CA PRO A 84 8.95 8.53 -26.80
C PRO A 84 10.21 7.76 -27.24
N LYS A 85 10.05 6.42 -27.40
CA LYS A 85 10.90 5.36 -28.00
C LYS A 85 11.88 4.62 -27.05
N ALA A 86 12.13 3.31 -27.12
CA ALA A 86 11.56 2.14 -27.81
C ALA A 86 12.19 0.86 -27.13
N PRO A 87 12.31 -0.35 -27.74
CA PRO A 87 11.62 -1.56 -27.29
C PRO A 87 12.50 -2.70 -26.72
N LYS A 88 11.84 -3.64 -26.01
CA LYS A 88 12.14 -5.09 -25.91
C LYS A 88 13.52 -5.53 -25.37
N ALA A 89 13.55 -6.16 -24.20
CA ALA A 89 14.33 -7.38 -23.95
C ALA A 89 13.96 -8.05 -22.60
N ARG A 90 14.18 -9.36 -22.57
CA ARG A 90 13.72 -10.35 -21.59
C ARG A 90 14.66 -10.51 -20.39
N ARG A 91 14.10 -11.10 -19.32
CA ARG A 91 14.71 -12.03 -18.32
C ARG A 91 15.79 -11.47 -17.37
N GLY A 92 15.60 -11.73 -16.08
CA GLY A 92 16.70 -11.72 -15.11
C GLY A 92 16.28 -11.84 -13.64
N ARG A 93 16.20 -13.07 -13.14
CA ARG A 93 16.17 -13.51 -11.71
C ARG A 93 16.60 -12.47 -10.66
N GLY A 94 15.67 -12.12 -9.75
CA GLY A 94 15.95 -11.42 -8.49
C GLY A 94 15.83 -12.34 -7.26
N ARG A 95 16.59 -13.44 -7.20
CA ARG A 95 16.61 -14.39 -6.07
C ARG A 95 17.53 -13.85 -4.97
N GLY A 96 17.11 -12.81 -4.25
CA GLY A 96 17.89 -12.19 -3.17
C GLY A 96 17.09 -11.61 -2.00
N ARG A 97 15.75 -11.59 -2.10
CA ARG A 97 14.89 -10.89 -1.13
C ARG A 97 14.58 -11.69 0.14
N GLY A 98 14.72 -13.01 0.10
CA GLY A 98 14.39 -13.90 1.24
C GLY A 98 15.40 -13.82 2.40
N ARG A 99 16.70 -13.72 2.12
CA ARG A 99 17.73 -13.71 3.17
C ARG A 99 17.69 -12.47 4.06
N ARG A 100 17.33 -11.30 3.52
CA ARG A 100 17.19 -10.07 4.31
C ARG A 100 15.99 -10.11 5.25
N VAL A 101 14.89 -10.75 4.83
CA VAL A 101 13.69 -10.89 5.66
C VAL A 101 13.93 -11.88 6.81
N VAL A 102 14.59 -13.01 6.54
CA VAL A 102 14.93 -14.00 7.57
C VAL A 102 15.90 -13.42 8.59
N ALA A 103 16.92 -12.67 8.17
CA ALA A 103 17.84 -12.00 9.09
C ALA A 103 17.13 -10.97 9.99
N TRP A 104 16.13 -10.26 9.45
CA TRP A 104 15.33 -9.30 10.21
C TRP A 104 14.46 -9.98 11.27
N ILE A 105 13.82 -11.10 10.93
CA ILE A 105 12.99 -11.88 11.87
C ILE A 105 13.84 -12.40 13.02
N LEU A 106 15.03 -12.93 12.73
CA LEU A 106 15.96 -13.41 13.75
C LEU A 106 16.42 -12.27 14.68
N GLY A 107 16.64 -11.07 14.14
CA GLY A 107 16.97 -9.88 14.96
C GLY A 107 15.86 -9.51 15.94
N VAL A 108 14.60 -9.45 15.47
CA VAL A 108 13.45 -9.13 16.34
C VAL A 108 13.23 -10.21 17.40
N ALA A 109 13.34 -11.48 17.02
CA ALA A 109 13.21 -12.60 17.95
C ALA A 109 14.28 -12.53 19.05
N ALA A 110 15.55 -12.27 18.69
CA ALA A 110 16.64 -12.15 19.66
C ALA A 110 16.41 -10.99 20.65
N ILE A 111 16.00 -9.81 20.17
CA ILE A 111 15.70 -8.64 21.02
C ILE A 111 14.54 -8.96 21.98
N SER A 112 13.49 -9.62 21.50
CA SER A 112 12.35 -10.00 22.33
C SER A 112 12.76 -10.98 23.44
N ALA A 113 13.59 -11.98 23.12
CA ALA A 113 14.08 -12.95 24.09
C ALA A 113 14.97 -12.30 25.15
N ILE A 114 15.85 -11.36 24.76
CA ILE A 114 16.70 -10.61 25.69
C ILE A 114 15.85 -9.75 26.63
N THR A 115 14.83 -9.07 26.10
CA THR A 115 13.95 -8.21 26.91
C THR A 115 13.16 -9.04 27.93
N LEU A 116 12.61 -10.18 27.49
CA LEU A 116 11.89 -11.10 28.37
C LEU A 116 12.81 -11.69 29.44
N TYR A 117 14.04 -12.06 29.07
CA TYR A 117 15.03 -12.56 30.02
C TYR A 117 15.42 -11.51 31.07
N ALA A 118 15.69 -10.28 30.63
CA ALA A 118 16.02 -9.19 31.55
C ALA A 118 14.86 -8.86 32.49
N LEU A 119 13.62 -8.87 31.98
CA LEU A 119 12.42 -8.65 32.79
C LEU A 119 12.19 -9.78 33.80
N ALA A 120 12.41 -11.04 33.39
CA ALA A 120 12.32 -12.19 34.28
C ALA A 120 13.40 -12.14 35.38
N ALA A 121 14.64 -11.80 35.02
CA ALA A 121 15.71 -11.61 35.99
C ALA A 121 15.43 -10.44 36.95
N TYR A 122 14.88 -9.34 36.44
CA TYR A 122 14.54 -8.17 37.24
C TYR A 122 13.38 -8.43 38.21
N SER A 123 12.33 -9.12 37.75
CA SER A 123 11.23 -9.54 38.62
C SER A 123 11.67 -10.56 39.68
N ALA A 124 12.58 -11.48 39.34
CA ALA A 124 13.18 -12.37 40.33
C ALA A 124 14.01 -11.62 41.38
N SER A 125 14.66 -10.51 41.01
CA SER A 125 15.43 -9.67 41.95
C SER A 125 14.58 -8.79 42.88
N LEU A 126 13.31 -8.55 42.54
CA LEU A 126 12.37 -7.75 43.34
C LEU A 126 11.48 -8.59 44.26
N GLY A 127 11.39 -9.90 44.02
CA GLY A 127 10.55 -10.83 44.77
C GLY A 127 11.29 -11.68 45.81
N GLY A 128 12.58 -11.44 46.03
CA GLY A 128 13.39 -12.07 47.09
C GLY A 128 13.83 -11.04 48.13
#